data_AF-A0A6A6BBT5-F1
#
_entry.id   AF-A0A6A6BBT5-F1
#
_cell.length_a   1.000
_cell.length_b   1.000
_cell.length_c   1.000
_cell.angle_alpha   90.00
_cell.angle_beta   90.00
_cell.angle_gamma   90.00
#
_symmetry.space_group_name_H-M   'P 1'
#
loop_
_entity.id
_entity.type
_entity.pdbx_description
1 polymer ?
#
loop_
_entity_poly.entity_id
_entity_poly.type
_entity_poly.pdbx_seq_one_letter_code
_entity_poly.pdbx_strand_id
1 'polypeptide(L)'
;MEELRRKAMMPKSRIKKLLEKIPESLDEFYDRILGEIDPDFVQQAIIAFQWLAFSARPLKLPELAEVLSIHAEDECLVDPDDKPADNWGVFEILPRSMVTAVEGKGPNRSLDERITEVFSSDEARERWNGKNLGVQLSHFSVKEYFLRNRAMDEPLSKFQFDEKRAHNVIAAGCFAYLFYIAQNLNLDTIDNFPQRPYYKQYEEDRNKWEKCVANDYPLLAFSAKCWPLHVEILEANANERLESLLFRFMKRGEPAFPLWRALVCHRRGLPEIGLHKETPIHLSENSALTLWSDHCLSYMIWLGLDHVVKLLLQRQPPPHEPSLEHFQFRMSDKLFDKSQLLLAQASGINHPWLIEFLLDHGVNVNSVILVGRNYPPSYPKEATALVLAAESGSFEAAKLLFNRGANVNDTISNYGDPVTALKMALLNGYPRLARFLIENGAHVNFPKGKNQVLLYAVRVGHSATKLVLEMGASEDSQRLAARYFSARSRDKSGIPGRSEYFSEKLKMLDACIGEVFGEDARSKIMRECISDE
;
A
#
# COMPACT_ATOMS: atom_id res chain seq x y z
N MET A 1 -37.64 18.78 -6.82
CA MET A 1 -38.99 18.71 -7.40
C MET A 1 -40.02 19.52 -6.61
N GLU A 2 -40.04 19.42 -5.27
CA GLU A 2 -40.97 20.17 -4.41
C GLU A 2 -40.66 21.67 -4.34
N GLU A 3 -39.39 22.04 -4.35
CA GLU A 3 -38.92 23.43 -4.43
C GLU A 3 -39.22 24.08 -5.81
N LEU A 4 -39.13 23.30 -6.88
CA LEU A 4 -39.54 23.72 -8.24
C LEU A 4 -41.05 23.91 -8.33
N ARG A 5 -41.86 23.08 -7.66
CA ARG A 5 -43.31 23.26 -7.55
C ARG A 5 -43.68 24.52 -6.76
N ARG A 6 -42.99 24.82 -5.64
CA ARG A 6 -43.16 26.09 -4.92
C ARG A 6 -42.79 27.30 -5.78
N LYS A 7 -41.68 27.23 -6.52
CA LYS A 7 -41.23 28.33 -7.39
C LYS A 7 -42.16 28.55 -8.60
N ALA A 8 -42.82 27.49 -9.11
CA ALA A 8 -43.81 27.58 -10.19
C ALA A 8 -45.15 28.22 -9.77
N MET A 9 -45.47 28.26 -8.48
CA MET A 9 -46.68 28.93 -7.94
C MET A 9 -46.45 30.40 -7.57
N MET A 10 -45.27 30.96 -7.82
CA MET A 10 -44.97 32.35 -7.49
C MET A 10 -45.59 33.34 -8.50
N PRO A 11 -46.06 34.52 -8.05
CA PRO A 11 -46.51 35.56 -8.96
C PRO A 11 -45.41 35.93 -9.97
N LYS A 12 -45.78 36.12 -11.25
CA LYS A 12 -44.83 36.49 -12.34
C LYS A 12 -43.98 37.72 -12.00
N SER A 13 -44.51 38.66 -11.21
CA SER A 13 -43.77 39.83 -10.70
C SER A 13 -42.65 39.47 -9.73
N ARG A 14 -42.84 38.44 -8.90
CA ARG A 14 -41.83 37.91 -7.99
C ARG A 14 -40.80 37.05 -8.71
N ILE A 15 -41.23 36.31 -9.73
CA ILE A 15 -40.31 35.60 -10.65
C ILE A 15 -39.43 36.61 -11.39
N LYS A 16 -39.98 37.67 -11.98
CA LYS A 16 -39.17 38.73 -12.63
C LYS A 16 -38.16 39.38 -11.68
N LYS A 17 -38.57 39.74 -10.47
CA LYS A 17 -37.65 40.27 -9.43
C LYS A 17 -36.56 39.27 -8.98
N LEU A 18 -36.84 37.97 -9.07
CA LEU A 18 -35.86 36.92 -8.77
C LEU A 18 -34.92 36.68 -9.96
N LEU A 19 -35.43 36.77 -11.19
CA LEU A 19 -34.64 36.70 -12.43
C LEU A 19 -33.67 37.89 -12.53
N GLU A 20 -34.10 39.08 -12.11
CA GLU A 20 -33.26 40.29 -12.00
C GLU A 20 -32.15 40.17 -10.94
N LYS A 21 -32.24 39.20 -10.02
CA LYS A 21 -31.23 38.91 -8.99
C LYS A 21 -30.40 37.66 -9.28
N ILE A 22 -30.54 37.08 -10.49
CA ILE A 22 -29.71 35.95 -10.90
C ILE A 22 -28.27 36.46 -11.03
N PRO A 23 -27.30 35.81 -10.35
CA PRO A 23 -25.89 36.17 -10.49
C PRO A 23 -25.45 36.09 -11.95
N GLU A 24 -24.62 37.03 -12.39
CA GLU A 24 -24.15 37.12 -13.79
C GLU A 24 -23.14 36.01 -14.12
N SER A 25 -22.52 35.42 -13.09
CA SER A 25 -21.57 34.31 -13.21
C SER A 25 -21.78 33.22 -12.15
N LEU A 26 -21.22 32.04 -12.38
CA LEU A 26 -21.17 30.98 -11.37
C LEU A 26 -20.35 31.39 -10.14
N ASP A 27 -19.36 32.25 -10.32
CA ASP A 27 -18.54 32.75 -9.22
C ASP A 27 -19.37 33.61 -8.27
N GLU A 28 -20.14 34.58 -8.79
CA GLU A 28 -21.05 35.38 -7.97
C GLU A 28 -22.14 34.55 -7.29
N PHE A 29 -22.54 33.44 -7.91
CA PHE A 29 -23.46 32.48 -7.31
C PHE A 29 -22.83 31.83 -6.08
N TYR A 30 -21.60 31.32 -6.20
CA TYR A 30 -20.88 30.70 -5.10
C TYR A 30 -20.48 31.72 -4.03
N ASP A 31 -20.08 32.94 -4.41
CA ASP A 31 -19.75 34.03 -3.49
C ASP A 31 -20.94 34.32 -2.56
N ARG A 32 -22.14 34.41 -3.13
CA ARG A 32 -23.38 34.64 -2.37
C ARG A 32 -23.66 33.50 -1.40
N ILE A 33 -23.51 32.26 -1.83
CA ILE A 33 -23.76 31.08 -1.00
C ILE A 33 -22.77 31.00 0.16
N LEU A 34 -21.48 31.22 -0.11
CA LEU A 34 -20.44 31.17 0.91
C LEU A 34 -20.55 32.33 1.90
N GLY A 35 -21.03 33.50 1.45
CA GLY A 35 -21.31 34.65 2.30
C GLY A 35 -22.51 34.46 3.26
N GLU A 36 -23.34 33.44 3.03
CA GLU A 36 -24.46 33.08 3.93
C GLU A 36 -24.05 32.10 5.04
N ILE A 37 -22.83 31.54 4.99
CA ILE A 37 -22.31 30.66 6.05
C ILE A 37 -22.11 31.49 7.32
N ASP A 38 -22.61 30.97 8.44
CA ASP A 38 -22.43 31.58 9.76
C ASP A 38 -20.92 31.81 10.02
N PRO A 39 -20.50 33.04 10.40
CA PRO A 39 -19.11 33.34 10.75
C PRO A 39 -18.48 32.34 11.73
N ASP A 40 -19.24 31.79 12.66
CA ASP A 40 -18.77 30.85 13.68
C ASP A 40 -18.42 29.47 13.10
N PHE A 41 -18.96 29.13 11.91
CA PHE A 41 -18.75 27.85 11.24
C PHE A 41 -17.88 27.93 9.98
N VAL A 42 -17.31 29.11 9.68
CA VAL A 42 -16.51 29.32 8.47
C VAL A 42 -15.31 28.37 8.41
N GLN A 43 -14.61 28.17 9.53
CA GLN A 43 -13.40 27.35 9.55
C GLN A 43 -13.74 25.86 9.33
N GLN A 44 -14.79 25.36 10.00
CA GLN A 44 -15.28 24.00 9.81
C GLN A 44 -15.76 23.80 8.37
N ALA A 45 -16.42 24.80 7.77
CA ALA A 45 -16.83 24.75 6.37
C ALA A 45 -15.63 24.65 5.41
N ILE A 46 -14.58 25.45 5.63
CA ILE A 46 -13.34 25.39 4.82
C ILE A 46 -12.71 23.99 4.90
N ILE A 47 -12.55 23.44 6.11
CA ILE A 47 -11.97 22.11 6.32
C ILE A 47 -12.82 21.05 5.62
N ALA A 48 -14.14 21.08 5.79
CA ALA A 48 -15.03 20.14 5.12
C ALA A 48 -14.96 20.25 3.59
N PHE A 49 -14.85 21.45 3.02
CA PHE A 49 -14.68 21.61 1.56
C PHE A 49 -13.36 21.05 1.07
N GLN A 50 -12.26 21.26 1.79
CA GLN A 50 -10.95 20.66 1.46
C GLN A 50 -11.05 19.13 1.45
N TRP A 51 -11.66 18.55 2.50
CA TRP A 51 -11.86 17.10 2.61
C TRP A 51 -12.78 16.56 1.50
N LEU A 52 -13.91 17.20 1.22
CA LEU A 52 -14.84 16.77 0.16
C LEU A 52 -14.23 16.89 -1.24
N ALA A 53 -13.32 17.84 -1.45
CA ALA A 53 -12.66 18.07 -2.74
C ALA A 53 -11.54 17.06 -3.04
N PHE A 54 -10.83 16.58 -2.01
CA PHE A 54 -9.58 15.82 -2.17
C PHE A 54 -9.52 14.47 -1.44
N SER A 55 -10.56 14.08 -0.71
CA SER A 55 -10.64 12.73 -0.14
C SER A 55 -10.59 11.66 -1.22
N ALA A 56 -9.89 10.57 -0.93
CA ALA A 56 -9.73 9.44 -1.83
C ALA A 56 -11.07 8.79 -2.26
N ARG A 57 -12.14 8.97 -1.48
CA ARG A 57 -13.51 8.58 -1.84
C ARG A 57 -14.51 9.57 -1.24
N PRO A 58 -15.77 9.58 -1.72
CA PRO A 58 -16.84 10.25 -0.98
C PRO A 58 -16.85 9.82 0.48
N LEU A 59 -16.85 10.81 1.37
CA LEU A 59 -16.91 10.59 2.81
C LEU A 59 -18.31 10.10 3.18
N LYS A 60 -18.41 9.16 4.10
CA LYS A 60 -19.72 8.80 4.66
C LYS A 60 -20.23 10.00 5.47
N LEU A 61 -21.55 10.17 5.55
CA LEU A 61 -22.15 11.24 6.35
C LEU A 61 -21.61 11.30 7.80
N PRO A 62 -21.48 10.17 8.53
CA PRO A 62 -20.90 10.19 9.88
C PRO A 62 -19.39 10.48 9.89
N GLU A 63 -18.65 10.17 8.82
CA GLU A 63 -17.23 10.53 8.70
C GLU A 63 -17.07 12.04 8.54
N LEU A 64 -17.90 12.67 7.68
CA LEU A 64 -17.88 14.12 7.49
C LEU A 64 -18.28 14.86 8.78
N ALA A 65 -19.24 14.35 9.54
CA ALA A 65 -19.60 14.93 10.84
C ALA A 65 -18.41 14.96 11.80
N GLU A 66 -17.55 13.94 11.79
CA GLU A 66 -16.33 13.93 12.60
C GLU A 66 -15.23 14.82 12.04
N VAL A 67 -15.15 14.99 10.72
CA VAL A 67 -14.20 15.96 10.12
C VAL A 67 -14.43 17.37 10.67
N LEU A 68 -15.68 17.76 10.94
CA LEU A 68 -16.01 19.08 11.50
C LEU A 68 -15.48 19.28 12.93
N SER A 69 -15.23 18.20 13.68
CA SER A 69 -14.59 18.26 15.01
C SER A 69 -13.06 18.39 14.97
N ILE A 70 -12.45 18.40 13.78
CA ILE A 70 -10.98 18.40 13.64
C ILE A 70 -10.48 19.81 13.33
N HIS A 71 -9.66 20.34 14.23
CA HIS A 71 -8.97 21.62 14.07
C HIS A 71 -7.57 21.43 13.48
N ALA A 72 -7.50 20.99 12.22
CA ALA A 72 -6.25 20.60 11.57
C ALA A 72 -5.35 21.78 11.15
N GLU A 73 -5.88 23.01 11.07
CA GLU A 73 -5.10 24.20 10.69
C GLU A 73 -4.44 24.90 11.89
N ASP A 74 -5.01 24.80 13.11
CA ASP A 74 -4.58 25.58 14.29
C ASP A 74 -3.81 24.76 15.33
N GLU A 75 -4.42 23.75 15.95
CA GLU A 75 -3.79 22.97 17.04
C GLU A 75 -3.68 21.45 16.75
N CYS A 76 -4.29 20.96 15.66
CA CYS A 76 -4.34 19.53 15.30
C CYS A 76 -4.90 18.71 16.45
N LEU A 77 -6.00 19.23 16.99
CA LEU A 77 -6.79 18.60 18.03
C LEU A 77 -8.15 18.21 17.47
N VAL A 78 -8.76 17.23 18.12
CA VAL A 78 -10.14 16.87 17.91
C VAL A 78 -10.90 17.44 19.10
N ASP A 79 -11.87 18.30 18.82
CA ASP A 79 -12.82 18.78 19.82
C ASP A 79 -14.16 18.07 19.62
N PRO A 80 -14.49 17.06 20.44
CA PRO A 80 -15.74 16.31 20.30
C PRO A 80 -17.00 17.17 20.45
N ASP A 81 -16.93 18.32 21.12
CA ASP A 81 -18.07 19.20 21.34
C ASP A 81 -18.47 19.96 20.06
N ASP A 82 -17.55 20.08 19.09
CA ASP A 82 -17.84 20.64 17.76
C ASP A 82 -18.51 19.65 16.80
N LYS A 83 -18.59 18.37 17.18
CA LYS A 83 -19.30 17.36 16.39
C LYS A 83 -20.80 17.66 16.40
N PRO A 84 -21.47 17.71 15.23
CA PRO A 84 -22.92 17.88 15.20
C PRO A 84 -23.66 16.80 16.00
N ALA A 85 -24.66 17.21 16.79
CA ALA A 85 -25.46 16.30 17.62
C ALA A 85 -26.17 15.20 16.81
N ASP A 86 -26.56 15.52 15.58
CA ASP A 86 -26.99 14.57 14.56
C ASP A 86 -26.11 14.72 13.32
N ASN A 87 -25.77 13.62 12.66
CA ASN A 87 -24.88 13.64 11.50
C ASN A 87 -25.42 14.49 10.34
N TRP A 88 -26.73 14.75 10.24
CA TRP A 88 -27.29 15.68 9.23
C TRP A 88 -27.02 17.15 9.54
N GLY A 89 -26.60 17.48 10.76
CA GLY A 89 -26.19 18.83 11.15
C GLY A 89 -25.03 19.37 10.30
N VAL A 90 -24.29 18.50 9.59
CA VAL A 90 -23.31 18.94 8.57
C VAL A 90 -23.92 19.88 7.53
N PHE A 91 -25.22 19.74 7.22
CA PHE A 91 -25.91 20.58 6.22
C PHE A 91 -26.46 21.89 6.78
N GLU A 92 -26.36 22.12 8.09
CA GLU A 92 -26.57 23.44 8.69
C GLU A 92 -25.32 24.31 8.54
N ILE A 93 -24.14 23.67 8.51
CA ILE A 93 -22.85 24.33 8.27
C ILE A 93 -22.57 24.45 6.76
N LEU A 94 -22.82 23.36 6.01
CA LEU A 94 -22.49 23.27 4.60
C LEU A 94 -23.71 23.55 3.71
N PRO A 95 -23.62 24.53 2.79
CA PRO A 95 -24.70 24.83 1.86
C PRO A 95 -25.07 23.64 0.98
N ARG A 96 -26.34 23.23 1.04
CA ARG A 96 -26.91 22.13 0.21
C ARG A 96 -26.84 22.36 -1.30
N SER A 97 -26.64 23.60 -1.73
CA SER A 97 -26.41 23.97 -3.13
C SER A 97 -25.01 23.61 -3.61
N MET A 98 -24.06 23.45 -2.69
CA MET A 98 -22.66 23.13 -2.99
C MET A 98 -22.29 21.69 -2.64
N VAL A 99 -23.01 21.07 -1.70
CA VAL A 99 -22.75 19.70 -1.23
C VAL A 99 -23.99 18.83 -1.43
N THR A 100 -23.80 17.58 -1.87
CA THR A 100 -24.90 16.64 -2.10
C THR A 100 -24.63 15.30 -1.43
N ALA A 101 -25.72 14.70 -0.96
CA ALA A 101 -25.74 13.34 -0.47
C ALA A 101 -26.03 12.37 -1.62
N VAL A 102 -25.18 11.36 -1.78
CA VAL A 102 -25.28 10.34 -2.82
C VAL A 102 -25.43 8.94 -2.23
N GLU A 103 -26.38 8.19 -2.77
CA GLU A 103 -26.45 6.74 -2.57
C GLU A 103 -25.35 6.09 -3.42
N GLY A 104 -24.38 5.45 -2.76
CA GLY A 104 -23.05 5.21 -3.32
C GLY A 104 -23.02 4.32 -4.57
N LYS A 105 -22.25 4.76 -5.58
CA LYS A 105 -21.72 3.93 -6.68
C LYS A 105 -20.19 3.84 -6.58
N GLY A 106 -19.66 3.05 -5.65
CA GLY A 106 -18.24 2.69 -5.60
C GLY A 106 -17.24 3.87 -5.57
N PRO A 107 -15.93 3.60 -5.64
CA PRO A 107 -14.92 4.65 -5.75
C PRO A 107 -15.11 5.46 -7.05
N ASN A 108 -14.89 6.77 -6.97
CA ASN A 108 -14.99 7.67 -8.12
C ASN A 108 -13.94 7.28 -9.17
N ARG A 109 -14.36 6.76 -10.32
CA ARG A 109 -13.44 6.38 -11.43
C ARG A 109 -12.62 7.56 -12.00
N SER A 110 -12.87 8.78 -11.53
CA SER A 110 -12.17 10.00 -11.95
C SER A 110 -10.99 10.40 -11.06
N LEU A 111 -10.72 9.66 -9.97
CA LEU A 111 -9.52 9.85 -9.14
C LEU A 111 -8.55 8.69 -9.34
N ASP A 112 -7.26 9.06 -9.36
CA ASP A 112 -6.01 8.27 -9.49
C ASP A 112 -6.16 6.74 -9.32
N GLU A 113 -5.62 5.95 -10.25
CA GLU A 113 -5.62 4.48 -10.19
C GLU A 113 -5.08 3.94 -8.84
N ARG A 114 -4.15 4.66 -8.20
CA ARG A 114 -3.60 4.36 -6.87
C ARG A 114 -4.65 4.35 -5.75
N ILE A 115 -5.68 5.19 -5.85
CA ILE A 115 -6.80 5.22 -4.89
C ILE A 115 -7.64 3.95 -4.97
N THR A 116 -7.76 3.38 -6.17
CA THR A 116 -8.54 2.14 -6.40
C THR A 116 -7.84 0.93 -5.79
N GLU A 117 -6.51 0.94 -5.66
CA GLU A 117 -5.74 -0.10 -4.97
C GLU A 117 -5.81 0.04 -3.43
N VAL A 118 -5.98 1.26 -2.92
CA VAL A 118 -6.00 1.52 -1.47
C VAL A 118 -7.26 0.91 -0.80
N PHE A 119 -8.39 0.93 -1.49
CA PHE A 119 -9.62 0.33 -1.02
C PHE A 119 -9.80 -1.03 -1.70
N SER A 120 -9.76 -2.13 -0.93
CA SER A 120 -9.93 -3.47 -1.50
C SER A 120 -11.27 -3.60 -2.23
N SER A 121 -11.35 -4.54 -3.16
CA SER A 121 -12.58 -4.90 -3.87
C SER A 121 -13.76 -5.19 -2.95
N ASP A 122 -13.53 -5.47 -1.67
CA ASP A 122 -14.57 -5.78 -0.68
C ASP A 122 -15.29 -4.54 -0.13
N GLU A 123 -14.62 -3.39 0.02
CA GLU A 123 -15.29 -2.11 0.34
C GLU A 123 -15.98 -1.52 -0.90
N ALA A 124 -15.49 -1.82 -2.10
CA ALA A 124 -16.22 -1.58 -3.34
C ALA A 124 -17.44 -2.52 -3.51
N ARG A 125 -17.44 -3.69 -2.85
CA ARG A 125 -18.54 -4.68 -2.82
C ARG A 125 -19.55 -4.45 -1.70
N GLU A 126 -19.21 -3.70 -0.66
CA GLU A 126 -20.20 -3.13 0.26
C GLU A 126 -21.10 -2.20 -0.55
N ARG A 127 -22.10 -2.77 -1.22
CA ARG A 127 -23.24 -2.02 -1.75
C ARG A 127 -23.75 -1.19 -0.58
N TRP A 128 -23.69 0.12 -0.75
CA TRP A 128 -24.20 1.10 0.19
C TRP A 128 -25.70 0.82 0.27
N ASN A 129 -26.11 -0.01 1.24
CA ASN A 129 -27.52 -0.08 1.61
C ASN A 129 -27.87 1.32 2.16
N GLY A 130 -29.12 1.77 2.04
CA GLY A 130 -29.53 3.16 2.35
C GLY A 130 -29.21 3.71 3.75
N LYS A 131 -28.43 3.00 4.58
CA LYS A 131 -27.80 3.46 5.82
C LYS A 131 -26.41 4.08 5.62
N ASN A 132 -25.70 3.76 4.53
CA ASN A 132 -24.42 4.36 4.18
C ASN A 132 -24.69 5.40 3.10
N LEU A 133 -24.65 6.68 3.44
CA LEU A 133 -24.84 7.80 2.51
C LEU A 133 -23.51 8.52 2.33
N GLY A 134 -23.08 8.68 1.08
CA GLY A 134 -21.85 9.39 0.76
C GLY A 134 -22.14 10.87 0.62
N VAL A 135 -21.21 11.72 1.03
CA VAL A 135 -21.29 13.16 0.84
C VAL A 135 -20.17 13.58 -0.10
N GLN A 136 -20.52 14.37 -1.10
CA GLN A 136 -19.59 14.89 -2.10
C GLN A 136 -19.98 16.30 -2.53
N LEU A 137 -19.06 16.99 -3.21
CA LEU A 137 -19.41 18.24 -3.89
C LEU A 137 -20.51 17.99 -4.93
N SER A 138 -21.47 18.90 -5.00
CA SER A 138 -22.64 18.82 -5.89
C SER A 138 -22.27 18.84 -7.37
N HIS A 139 -21.16 19.49 -7.72
CA HIS A 139 -20.68 19.61 -9.10
C HIS A 139 -19.17 19.87 -9.12
N PHE A 140 -18.49 19.45 -10.20
CA PHE A 140 -17.04 19.66 -10.39
C PHE A 140 -16.66 21.15 -10.36
N SER A 141 -17.53 22.04 -10.83
CA SER A 141 -17.31 23.49 -10.79
C SER A 141 -17.17 24.07 -9.38
N VAL A 142 -17.70 23.39 -8.35
CA VAL A 142 -17.51 23.79 -6.95
C VAL A 142 -16.05 23.62 -6.54
N LYS A 143 -15.41 22.51 -6.95
CA LYS A 143 -13.99 22.28 -6.70
C LYS A 143 -13.13 23.30 -7.44
N GLU A 144 -13.42 23.54 -8.72
CA GLU A 144 -12.74 24.55 -9.55
C GLU A 144 -12.81 25.94 -8.91
N TYR A 145 -13.96 26.29 -8.35
CA TYR A 145 -14.14 27.58 -7.68
C TYR A 145 -13.15 27.78 -6.52
N PHE A 146 -12.97 26.77 -5.66
CA PHE A 146 -12.03 26.85 -4.53
C PHE A 146 -10.55 26.88 -4.95
N LEU A 147 -10.22 26.29 -6.10
CA LEU A 147 -8.86 26.21 -6.64
C LEU A 147 -8.44 27.46 -7.44
N ARG A 148 -9.35 28.41 -7.67
CA ARG A 148 -9.02 29.66 -8.38
C ARG A 148 -8.16 30.56 -7.51
N ASN A 149 -7.17 31.19 -8.14
CA ASN A 149 -6.31 32.17 -7.51
C ASN A 149 -6.96 33.57 -7.62
N ARG A 150 -7.48 34.12 -6.52
CA ARG A 150 -7.95 35.53 -6.44
C ARG A 150 -7.00 36.37 -5.59
N ALA A 151 -7.15 37.69 -5.65
CA ALA A 151 -6.37 38.59 -4.81
C ALA A 151 -6.70 38.34 -3.32
N MET A 152 -5.68 38.36 -2.47
CA MET A 152 -5.81 38.07 -1.03
C MET A 152 -6.80 38.99 -0.30
N ASP A 153 -7.00 40.21 -0.81
CA ASP A 153 -7.84 41.25 -0.19
C ASP A 153 -9.36 41.09 -0.46
N GLU A 154 -9.77 40.08 -1.22
CA GLU A 154 -11.20 39.82 -1.46
C GLU A 154 -11.89 39.14 -0.25
N PRO A 155 -13.13 39.51 0.12
CA PRO A 155 -13.81 39.02 1.33
C PRO A 155 -13.96 37.49 1.47
N LEU A 156 -13.87 36.77 0.36
CA LEU A 156 -14.06 35.31 0.28
C LEU A 156 -12.78 34.57 -0.13
N SER A 157 -11.63 35.26 -0.15
CA SER A 157 -10.31 34.65 -0.39
C SER A 157 -10.00 33.55 0.64
N LYS A 158 -10.56 33.63 1.86
CA LYS A 158 -10.41 32.62 2.92
C LYS A 158 -10.91 31.22 2.55
N PHE A 159 -11.88 31.10 1.63
CA PHE A 159 -12.37 29.81 1.15
C PHE A 159 -11.48 29.20 0.06
N GLN A 160 -10.49 29.94 -0.43
CA GLN A 160 -9.56 29.42 -1.43
C GLN A 160 -8.48 28.59 -0.79
N PHE A 161 -8.16 27.49 -1.45
CA PHE A 161 -7.06 26.63 -1.06
C PHE A 161 -6.47 26.00 -2.32
N ASP A 162 -5.17 25.77 -2.31
CA ASP A 162 -4.55 24.93 -3.32
C ASP A 162 -4.66 23.44 -2.93
N GLU A 163 -4.37 22.58 -3.91
CA GLU A 163 -4.39 21.13 -3.74
C GLU A 163 -3.44 20.66 -2.64
N LYS A 164 -2.21 21.20 -2.57
CA LYS A 164 -1.21 20.80 -1.56
C LYS A 164 -1.68 21.16 -0.15
N ARG A 165 -2.31 22.32 0.05
CA ARG A 165 -2.90 22.71 1.34
C ARG A 165 -3.97 21.73 1.76
N ALA A 166 -4.89 21.36 0.85
CA ALA A 166 -5.93 20.39 1.16
C ALA A 166 -5.36 19.01 1.52
N HIS A 167 -4.37 18.50 0.78
CA HIS A 167 -3.70 17.23 1.13
C HIS A 167 -3.01 17.30 2.50
N ASN A 168 -2.36 18.43 2.84
CA ASN A 168 -1.76 18.63 4.17
C ASN A 168 -2.82 18.60 5.27
N VAL A 169 -3.94 19.31 5.10
CA VAL A 169 -5.03 19.35 6.10
C VAL A 169 -5.63 17.97 6.31
N ILE A 170 -5.86 17.21 5.24
CA ILE A 170 -6.42 15.86 5.36
C ILE A 170 -5.43 14.94 6.09
N ALA A 171 -4.16 14.92 5.70
CA ALA A 171 -3.15 14.11 6.37
C ALA A 171 -3.00 14.46 7.86
N ALA A 172 -2.91 15.76 8.17
CA ALA A 172 -2.81 16.25 9.54
C ALA A 172 -4.06 15.92 10.37
N GLY A 173 -5.25 16.03 9.78
CA GLY A 173 -6.50 15.66 10.42
C GLY A 173 -6.60 14.15 10.67
N CYS A 174 -6.13 13.32 9.75
CA CYS A 174 -6.03 11.87 9.99
C CYS A 174 -5.12 11.55 11.18
N PHE A 175 -3.97 12.22 11.31
CA PHE A 175 -3.09 12.06 12.48
C PHE A 175 -3.73 12.56 13.77
N ALA A 176 -4.32 13.75 13.77
CA ALA A 176 -5.03 14.31 14.92
C ALA A 176 -6.10 13.34 15.44
N TYR A 177 -6.87 12.76 14.52
CA TYR A 177 -7.91 11.79 14.84
C TYR A 177 -7.35 10.46 15.37
N LEU A 178 -6.25 9.96 14.79
CA LEU A 178 -5.56 8.77 15.31
C LEU A 178 -4.99 9.00 16.72
N PHE A 179 -4.41 10.18 16.99
CA PHE A 179 -3.93 10.54 18.32
C PHE A 179 -5.06 10.65 19.34
N TYR A 180 -6.15 11.33 18.98
CA TYR A 180 -7.34 11.46 19.82
C TYR A 180 -7.89 10.08 20.21
N ILE A 181 -8.03 9.18 19.24
CA ILE A 181 -8.52 7.82 19.49
C ILE A 181 -7.55 7.02 20.34
N ALA A 182 -6.25 7.10 20.07
CA ALA A 182 -5.25 6.39 20.84
C ALA A 182 -5.18 6.81 22.31
N GLN A 183 -5.55 8.06 22.62
CA GLN A 183 -5.65 8.57 23.98
C GLN A 183 -6.95 8.17 24.69
N ASN A 184 -8.05 8.06 23.95
CA ASN A 184 -9.38 7.80 24.51
C ASN A 184 -9.81 6.33 24.48
N LEU A 185 -9.19 5.48 23.66
CA LEU A 185 -9.35 4.04 23.78
C LEU A 185 -8.59 3.53 25.01
N ASN A 186 -9.29 2.83 25.90
CA ASN A 186 -8.66 2.13 26.99
C ASN A 186 -7.66 1.10 26.43
N LEU A 187 -6.38 1.20 26.82
CA LEU A 187 -5.27 0.37 26.29
C LEU A 187 -5.50 -1.12 26.51
N ASP A 188 -6.25 -1.52 27.55
CA ASP A 188 -6.67 -2.90 27.79
C ASP A 188 -7.47 -3.50 26.61
N THR A 189 -8.16 -2.66 25.84
CA THR A 189 -8.90 -3.06 24.64
C THR A 189 -7.98 -3.27 23.43
N ILE A 190 -6.82 -2.61 23.41
CA ILE A 190 -5.78 -2.71 22.37
C ILE A 190 -4.81 -3.87 22.69
N ASP A 191 -4.56 -4.18 23.96
CA ASP A 191 -3.79 -5.37 24.36
C ASP A 191 -4.60 -6.67 24.28
N ASN A 192 -5.94 -6.59 24.43
CA ASN A 192 -6.86 -7.68 24.11
C ASN A 192 -7.15 -7.83 22.61
N PHE A 193 -6.49 -7.04 21.76
CA PHE A 193 -6.53 -7.23 20.32
C PHE A 193 -6.03 -8.64 20.01
N PRO A 194 -6.80 -9.47 19.30
CA PRO A 194 -6.40 -10.85 19.04
C PRO A 194 -5.11 -10.87 18.21
N GLN A 195 -3.98 -11.02 18.88
CA GLN A 195 -2.62 -11.09 18.31
C GLN A 195 -2.34 -12.49 17.73
N ARG A 196 -3.25 -13.05 16.92
CA ARG A 196 -3.04 -14.39 16.32
C ARG A 196 -3.63 -14.53 14.92
N PRO A 197 -2.87 -15.07 13.95
CA PRO A 197 -3.42 -15.56 12.70
C PRO A 197 -3.89 -17.02 12.86
N TYR A 198 -4.79 -17.46 11.98
CA TYR A 198 -5.18 -18.86 11.69
C TYR A 198 -6.40 -19.52 12.37
N TYR A 199 -7.42 -18.80 12.86
CA TYR A 199 -8.73 -19.43 13.08
C TYR A 199 -9.92 -18.55 12.67
N LYS A 200 -10.94 -19.18 12.08
CA LYS A 200 -12.21 -18.58 11.61
C LYS A 200 -12.93 -17.78 12.69
N GLN A 201 -12.78 -18.17 13.95
CA GLN A 201 -13.36 -17.51 15.12
C GLN A 201 -12.72 -16.12 15.41
N TYR A 202 -11.44 -15.93 15.08
CA TYR A 202 -10.76 -14.62 15.23
C TYR A 202 -11.22 -13.60 14.19
N GLU A 203 -11.50 -14.03 12.96
CA GLU A 203 -12.09 -13.14 11.95
C GLU A 203 -13.47 -12.66 12.39
N GLU A 204 -14.27 -13.50 13.03
CA GLU A 204 -15.59 -13.14 13.57
C GLU A 204 -15.50 -12.14 14.72
N ASP A 205 -14.62 -12.38 15.72
CA ASP A 205 -14.42 -11.47 16.85
C ASP A 205 -13.81 -10.13 16.42
N ARG A 206 -12.91 -10.14 15.42
CA ARG A 206 -12.37 -8.90 14.83
C ARG A 206 -13.42 -8.16 14.02
N ASN A 207 -14.18 -8.83 13.16
CA ASN A 207 -15.27 -8.19 12.41
C ASN A 207 -16.30 -7.56 13.36
N LYS A 208 -16.51 -8.16 14.53
CA LYS A 208 -17.33 -7.61 15.59
C LYS A 208 -16.70 -6.36 16.21
N TRP A 209 -15.42 -6.39 16.56
CA TRP A 209 -14.69 -5.22 17.08
C TRP A 209 -14.62 -4.07 16.06
N GLU A 210 -14.27 -4.36 14.80
CA GLU A 210 -14.22 -3.37 13.73
C GLU A 210 -15.59 -2.74 13.51
N LYS A 211 -16.69 -3.51 13.62
CA LYS A 211 -18.05 -2.96 13.59
C LYS A 211 -18.38 -2.11 14.81
N CYS A 212 -17.95 -2.50 16.01
CA CYS A 212 -18.14 -1.71 17.22
C CYS A 212 -17.39 -0.37 17.11
N VAL A 213 -16.10 -0.41 16.79
CA VAL A 213 -15.27 0.79 16.66
C VAL A 213 -15.70 1.64 15.47
N ALA A 214 -16.12 1.06 14.35
CA ALA A 214 -16.64 1.85 13.22
C ALA A 214 -17.98 2.55 13.51
N ASN A 215 -18.75 2.08 14.50
CA ASN A 215 -19.97 2.78 14.93
C ASN A 215 -19.64 3.95 15.86
N ASP A 216 -18.67 3.78 16.76
CA ASP A 216 -18.31 4.80 17.75
C ASP A 216 -17.34 5.85 17.17
N TYR A 217 -16.50 5.44 16.22
CA TYR A 217 -15.47 6.25 15.55
C TYR A 217 -15.51 6.08 14.02
N PRO A 218 -16.57 6.57 13.34
CA PRO A 218 -16.74 6.49 11.89
C PRO A 218 -15.51 6.84 11.05
N LEU A 219 -14.76 7.88 11.42
CA LEU A 219 -13.63 8.38 10.63
C LEU A 219 -12.35 7.53 10.80
N LEU A 220 -12.29 6.62 11.78
CA LEU A 220 -11.05 5.91 12.12
C LEU A 220 -10.51 5.08 10.95
N ALA A 221 -11.38 4.31 10.29
CA ALA A 221 -11.00 3.46 9.19
C ALA A 221 -10.52 4.29 7.98
N PHE A 222 -11.15 5.45 7.73
CA PHE A 222 -10.69 6.38 6.70
C PHE A 222 -9.32 6.93 7.07
N SER A 223 -9.16 7.47 8.28
CA SER A 223 -7.92 8.07 8.75
C SER A 223 -6.76 7.11 8.71
N ALA A 224 -6.94 5.86 9.18
CA ALA A 224 -5.89 4.85 9.18
C ALA A 224 -5.43 4.44 7.76
N LYS A 225 -6.32 4.49 6.77
CA LYS A 225 -6.03 4.03 5.40
C LYS A 225 -5.54 5.14 4.47
N CYS A 226 -6.03 6.37 4.66
CA CYS A 226 -5.85 7.44 3.66
C CYS A 226 -4.64 8.32 3.92
N TRP A 227 -4.21 8.50 5.17
CA TRP A 227 -3.08 9.38 5.48
C TRP A 227 -1.82 9.08 4.64
N PRO A 228 -1.43 7.80 4.35
CA PRO A 228 -0.23 7.52 3.56
C PRO A 228 -0.30 8.12 2.16
N LEU A 229 -1.45 8.01 1.50
CA LEU A 229 -1.67 8.57 0.16
C LEU A 229 -1.50 10.10 0.16
N HIS A 230 -2.08 10.78 1.14
CA HIS A 230 -1.96 12.24 1.22
C HIS A 230 -0.52 12.68 1.50
N VAL A 231 0.22 11.95 2.33
CA VAL A 231 1.65 12.19 2.57
C VAL A 231 2.49 11.89 1.31
N GLU A 232 2.18 10.83 0.57
CA GLU A 232 2.83 10.49 -0.69
C GLU A 232 2.66 11.61 -1.72
N ILE A 233 1.42 12.10 -1.92
CA ILE A 233 1.12 13.19 -2.89
C ILE A 233 1.89 14.48 -2.56
N LEU A 234 2.12 14.75 -1.28
CA LEU A 234 2.84 15.94 -0.85
C LEU A 234 4.34 15.83 -1.11
N GLU A 235 4.91 14.62 -1.05
CA GLU A 235 6.35 14.37 -1.07
C GLU A 235 7.09 15.34 -0.13
N ALA A 236 8.09 16.07 -0.63
CA ALA A 236 8.87 17.05 0.11
C ALA A 236 8.15 18.41 0.33
N ASN A 237 6.87 18.53 -0.06
CA ASN A 237 6.06 19.74 0.16
C ASN A 237 5.20 19.64 1.42
N ALA A 238 5.39 18.61 2.26
CA ALA A 238 4.77 18.55 3.57
C ALA A 238 5.19 19.78 4.38
N ASN A 239 4.23 20.42 5.06
CA ASN A 239 4.57 21.56 5.92
C ASN A 239 5.24 21.07 7.23
N GLU A 240 5.94 21.98 7.92
CA GLU A 240 6.66 21.67 9.17
C GLU A 240 5.76 21.00 10.23
N ARG A 241 4.48 21.38 10.22
CA ARG A 241 3.46 20.85 11.11
C ARG A 241 3.15 19.38 10.84
N LEU A 242 2.89 19.00 9.59
CA LEU A 242 2.64 17.62 9.19
C LEU A 242 3.88 16.75 9.45
N GLU A 243 5.07 17.28 9.17
CA GLU A 243 6.32 16.61 9.54
C GLU A 243 6.38 16.34 11.06
N SER A 244 6.07 17.34 11.90
CA SER A 244 6.02 17.20 13.36
C SER A 244 5.04 16.10 13.82
N LEU A 245 3.84 16.04 13.22
CA LEU A 245 2.86 14.98 13.50
C LEU A 245 3.36 13.60 13.06
N LEU A 246 3.98 13.49 11.88
CA LEU A 246 4.62 12.27 11.39
C LEU A 246 5.68 11.78 12.39
N PHE A 247 6.54 12.66 12.88
CA PHE A 247 7.55 12.30 13.86
C PHE A 247 6.95 11.87 15.19
N ARG A 248 5.96 12.61 15.70
CA ARG A 248 5.24 12.21 16.92
C ARG A 248 4.64 10.83 16.75
N PHE A 249 3.93 10.60 15.65
CA PHE A 249 3.28 9.33 15.33
C PHE A 249 4.28 8.17 15.38
N MET A 250 5.46 8.35 14.80
CA MET A 250 6.48 7.30 14.74
C MET A 250 7.35 7.21 15.99
N LYS A 251 7.21 8.12 16.95
CA LYS A 251 8.02 8.15 18.17
C LYS A 251 7.70 6.94 19.06
N ARG A 252 8.74 6.35 19.65
CA ARG A 252 8.58 5.27 20.62
C ARG A 252 7.77 5.76 21.83
N GLY A 253 6.78 4.96 22.22
CA GLY A 253 5.87 5.28 23.33
C GLY A 253 4.60 6.02 22.91
N GLU A 254 4.47 6.45 21.66
CA GLU A 254 3.21 7.00 21.13
C GLU A 254 2.22 5.86 20.81
N PRO A 255 1.03 5.80 21.43
CA PRO A 255 0.05 4.72 21.21
C PRO A 255 -0.64 4.75 19.83
N ALA A 256 -0.62 5.89 19.13
CA ALA A 256 -1.27 5.98 17.82
C ALA A 256 -0.67 5.09 16.73
N PHE A 257 0.65 4.87 16.73
CA PHE A 257 1.28 3.99 15.74
C PHE A 257 0.93 2.50 15.96
N PRO A 258 1.03 1.95 17.18
CA PRO A 258 0.52 0.61 17.48
C PRO A 258 -0.97 0.42 17.12
N LEU A 259 -1.82 1.41 17.41
CA LEU A 259 -3.23 1.41 17.01
C LEU A 259 -3.38 1.32 15.49
N TRP A 260 -2.71 2.20 14.76
CA TRP A 260 -2.73 2.19 13.29
C TRP A 260 -2.25 0.85 12.73
N ARG A 261 -1.16 0.32 13.28
CA ARG A 261 -0.62 -0.99 12.91
C ARG A 261 -1.69 -2.07 13.10
N ALA A 262 -2.35 -2.13 14.25
CA ALA A 262 -3.41 -3.10 14.52
C ALA A 262 -4.56 -3.02 13.49
N LEU A 263 -4.93 -1.81 13.06
CA LEU A 263 -5.99 -1.59 12.08
C LEU A 263 -5.61 -2.05 10.67
N VAL A 264 -4.40 -1.73 10.21
CA VAL A 264 -3.99 -1.92 8.81
C VAL A 264 -3.38 -3.31 8.55
N CYS A 265 -2.81 -3.97 9.55
CA CYS A 265 -1.84 -5.02 9.29
C CYS A 265 -2.35 -6.41 8.85
N HIS A 266 -3.65 -6.70 9.00
CA HIS A 266 -4.15 -8.05 8.75
C HIS A 266 -5.01 -8.20 7.48
N ARG A 267 -5.27 -7.13 6.69
CA ARG A 267 -6.16 -7.22 5.50
C ARG A 267 -5.45 -7.31 4.15
N ARG A 268 -4.19 -6.90 4.04
CA ARG A 268 -3.49 -6.78 2.73
C ARG A 268 -2.46 -7.86 2.42
N GLY A 269 -2.41 -8.94 3.19
CA GLY A 269 -1.31 -9.88 3.05
C GLY A 269 0.02 -9.15 3.23
N LEU A 270 0.14 -8.33 4.28
CA LEU A 270 1.47 -8.05 4.80
C LEU A 270 2.15 -9.41 4.89
N PRO A 271 3.35 -9.58 4.33
CA PRO A 271 4.16 -10.67 4.82
C PRO A 271 4.28 -10.37 6.32
N GLU A 272 3.59 -11.16 7.13
CA GLU A 272 3.96 -11.32 8.53
C GLU A 272 5.35 -11.92 8.47
N ILE A 273 6.35 -11.08 8.22
CA ILE A 273 7.76 -11.43 8.27
C ILE A 273 8.04 -11.62 9.75
N GLY A 274 7.59 -12.73 10.33
CA GLY A 274 7.95 -13.30 11.63
C GLY A 274 8.28 -12.35 12.79
N LEU A 275 7.62 -11.21 12.92
CA LEU A 275 8.00 -10.17 13.87
C LEU A 275 7.04 -10.14 15.06
N HIS A 276 6.87 -11.26 15.76
CA HIS A 276 6.31 -11.22 17.11
C HIS A 276 6.99 -12.16 18.11
N LYS A 277 7.18 -11.58 19.30
CA LYS A 277 7.59 -12.11 20.61
C LYS A 277 9.05 -12.59 20.75
N GLU A 278 9.85 -11.68 21.31
CA GLU A 278 10.71 -11.85 22.51
C GLU A 278 12.10 -11.22 22.37
N THR A 279 12.21 -9.97 22.82
CA THR A 279 13.06 -9.50 23.95
C THR A 279 13.08 -7.97 23.87
N PRO A 280 13.02 -7.22 24.99
CA PRO A 280 13.40 -5.82 24.99
C PRO A 280 14.89 -5.78 24.67
N ILE A 281 15.23 -5.72 23.39
CA ILE A 281 16.62 -5.63 22.96
C ILE A 281 17.02 -4.19 23.22
N HIS A 282 17.81 -4.00 24.28
CA HIS A 282 18.58 -2.78 24.49
C HIS A 282 19.43 -2.55 23.24
N LEU A 283 18.91 -1.70 22.35
CA LEU A 283 19.71 -0.99 21.37
C LEU A 283 20.78 -0.25 22.19
N SER A 284 22.04 -0.27 21.76
CA SER A 284 23.05 0.58 22.39
C SER A 284 22.50 2.01 22.40
N GLU A 285 22.60 2.68 23.55
CA GLU A 285 21.93 3.96 23.86
C GLU A 285 22.18 5.07 22.82
N ASN A 286 23.16 4.90 21.92
CA ASN A 286 23.61 5.89 20.95
C ASN A 286 23.12 5.71 19.48
N SER A 287 22.05 4.96 19.20
CA SER A 287 21.51 4.86 17.82
C SER A 287 20.19 5.64 17.65
N ALA A 288 20.08 6.49 16.62
CA ALA A 288 18.85 7.24 16.33
C ALA A 288 17.61 6.34 16.08
N LEU A 289 17.83 5.06 15.77
CA LEU A 289 16.77 4.05 15.60
C LEU A 289 16.11 3.60 16.91
N THR A 290 16.64 3.97 18.09
CA THR A 290 16.01 3.72 19.40
C THR A 290 14.83 4.65 19.68
N LEU A 291 14.79 5.81 19.02
CA LEU A 291 13.80 6.85 19.18
C LEU A 291 12.46 6.48 18.56
N TRP A 292 12.48 5.61 17.56
CA TRP A 292 11.30 5.27 16.77
C TRP A 292 10.59 4.01 17.28
N SER A 293 9.28 3.95 17.06
CA SER A 293 8.46 2.78 17.36
C SER A 293 8.95 1.57 16.58
N ASP A 294 8.90 0.39 17.20
CA ASP A 294 9.41 -0.84 16.59
C ASP A 294 8.76 -1.08 15.22
N HIS A 295 9.61 -1.24 14.20
CA HIS A 295 9.25 -1.55 12.81
C HIS A 295 8.58 -0.41 12.03
N CYS A 296 8.44 0.81 12.58
CA CYS A 296 7.85 1.93 11.83
C CYS A 296 8.53 2.19 10.48
N LEU A 297 9.85 2.11 10.42
CA LEU A 297 10.62 2.26 9.19
C LEU A 297 10.22 1.21 8.15
N SER A 298 10.07 -0.06 8.55
CA SER A 298 9.59 -1.14 7.67
C SER A 298 8.20 -0.86 7.10
N TYR A 299 7.31 -0.26 7.90
CA TYR A 299 5.98 0.14 7.43
C TYR A 299 6.03 1.31 6.46
N MET A 300 6.83 2.35 6.74
CA MET A 300 6.99 3.49 5.82
C MET A 300 7.56 3.04 4.47
N ILE A 301 8.50 2.09 4.49
CA ILE A 301 9.06 1.45 3.29
C ILE A 301 7.96 0.73 2.54
N TRP A 302 7.21 -0.16 3.20
CA TRP A 302 6.12 -0.89 2.56
C TRP A 302 5.03 0.02 1.95
N LEU A 303 4.77 1.17 2.58
CA LEU A 303 3.87 2.20 2.06
C LEU A 303 4.45 3.00 0.88
N GLY A 304 5.74 2.83 0.53
CA GLY A 304 6.41 3.60 -0.52
C GLY A 304 6.66 5.06 -0.14
N LEU A 305 6.72 5.39 1.16
CA LEU A 305 6.88 6.76 1.64
C LEU A 305 8.35 7.17 1.69
N ASP A 306 9.01 7.20 0.52
CA ASP A 306 10.44 7.47 0.34
C ASP A 306 10.91 8.74 1.06
N HIS A 307 10.11 9.81 0.98
CA HIS A 307 10.43 11.08 1.65
C HIS A 307 10.41 10.94 3.18
N VAL A 308 9.42 10.22 3.74
CA VAL A 308 9.34 9.96 5.18
C VAL A 308 10.50 9.07 5.63
N VAL A 309 10.84 8.05 4.84
CA VAL A 309 12.02 7.19 5.09
C VAL A 309 13.30 8.04 5.12
N LYS A 310 13.49 8.94 4.16
CA LYS A 310 14.61 9.90 4.15
C LYS A 310 14.64 10.77 5.39
N LEU A 311 13.50 11.39 5.75
CA LEU A 311 13.38 12.24 6.93
C LEU A 311 13.76 11.51 8.22
N LEU A 312 13.28 10.27 8.39
CA LEU A 312 13.59 9.43 9.56
C LEU A 312 15.06 9.02 9.65
N LEU A 313 15.70 8.79 8.49
CA LEU A 313 17.11 8.40 8.43
C LEU A 313 18.06 9.59 8.58
N GLN A 314 17.66 10.80 8.16
CA GLN A 314 18.51 12.00 8.13
C GLN A 314 18.43 12.88 9.40
N ARG A 315 17.31 12.92 10.13
CA ARG A 315 17.20 13.74 11.36
C ARG A 315 17.85 13.06 12.56
N GLN A 316 18.92 13.66 13.10
CA GLN A 316 19.40 13.39 14.47
C GLN A 316 18.41 13.95 15.51
N PRO A 317 18.33 13.37 16.73
CA PRO A 317 17.57 13.97 17.83
C PRO A 317 18.03 15.41 18.09
N PRO A 318 17.16 16.27 18.67
CA PRO A 318 17.41 17.70 18.80
C PRO A 318 18.75 18.04 19.50
N PRO A 319 19.35 19.21 19.18
CA PRO A 319 20.77 19.55 19.41
C PRO A 319 21.18 19.84 20.86
N HIS A 320 20.46 19.34 21.87
CA HIS A 320 20.75 19.62 23.29
C HIS A 320 21.55 18.52 24.02
N GLU A 321 22.11 17.54 23.30
CA GLU A 321 23.13 16.64 23.84
C GLU A 321 24.45 16.78 23.08
N PRO A 322 25.60 16.80 23.78
CA PRO A 322 26.84 17.31 23.21
C PRO A 322 27.49 16.34 22.22
N SER A 323 27.72 16.85 21.01
CA SER A 323 28.80 16.54 20.08
C SER A 323 29.26 15.08 19.98
N LEU A 324 28.73 14.35 18.99
CA LEU A 324 29.33 13.12 18.46
C LEU A 324 29.84 13.39 17.03
N GLU A 325 30.96 14.12 16.94
CA GLU A 325 31.64 14.48 15.68
C GLU A 325 32.31 13.28 14.95
N HIS A 326 32.05 12.04 15.35
CA HIS A 326 32.55 10.85 14.63
C HIS A 326 31.45 9.80 14.55
N PHE A 327 30.42 10.06 13.73
CA PHE A 327 29.38 9.08 13.40
C PHE A 327 29.93 8.01 12.43
N GLN A 328 30.85 7.18 12.92
CA GLN A 328 31.09 5.88 12.30
C GLN A 328 29.89 5.00 12.65
N PHE A 329 29.08 4.67 11.64
CA PHE A 329 27.97 3.73 11.73
C PHE A 329 28.50 2.33 12.07
N ARG A 330 28.78 2.06 13.35
CA ARG A 330 28.99 0.69 13.84
C ARG A 330 27.64 0.13 14.26
N MET A 331 27.01 -0.58 13.32
CA MET A 331 25.88 -1.43 13.64
C MET A 331 26.33 -2.46 14.67
N SER A 332 25.59 -2.63 15.76
CA SER A 332 25.79 -3.77 16.66
C SER A 332 25.27 -5.06 16.00
N ASP A 333 25.74 -6.22 16.42
CA ASP A 333 25.35 -7.55 15.87
C ASP A 333 23.83 -7.76 15.75
N LYS A 334 23.03 -7.13 16.63
CA LYS A 334 21.55 -7.18 16.60
C LYS A 334 20.89 -6.12 15.70
N LEU A 335 21.57 -5.02 15.39
CA LEU A 335 21.14 -4.04 14.39
C LEU A 335 21.33 -4.57 12.96
N PHE A 336 22.35 -5.42 12.75
CA PHE A 336 22.65 -6.02 11.45
C PHE A 336 21.44 -6.79 10.88
N ASP A 337 20.77 -7.63 11.68
CA ASP A 337 19.58 -8.39 11.25
C ASP A 337 18.44 -7.49 10.76
N LYS A 338 18.21 -6.33 11.41
CA LYS A 338 17.18 -5.37 11.00
C LYS A 338 17.54 -4.68 9.69
N SER A 339 18.80 -4.31 9.46
CA SER A 339 19.22 -3.66 8.21
C SER A 339 19.16 -4.58 6.99
N GLN A 340 19.47 -5.86 7.18
CA GLN A 340 19.35 -6.88 6.13
C GLN A 340 17.90 -7.12 5.76
N LEU A 341 17.01 -7.14 6.76
CA LEU A 341 15.56 -7.19 6.54
C LEU A 341 15.07 -5.96 5.76
N LEU A 342 15.52 -4.76 6.13
CA LEU A 342 15.15 -3.52 5.42
C LEU A 342 15.62 -3.54 3.97
N LEU A 343 16.84 -4.03 3.71
CA LEU A 343 17.36 -4.19 2.34
C LEU A 343 16.48 -5.15 1.53
N ALA A 344 16.11 -6.29 2.13
CA ALA A 344 15.27 -7.28 1.48
C ALA A 344 13.85 -6.76 1.20
N GLN A 345 13.26 -6.01 2.14
CA GLN A 345 11.97 -5.34 1.98
C GLN A 345 12.01 -4.31 0.85
N ALA A 346 12.99 -3.40 0.88
CA ALA A 346 13.21 -2.39 -0.16
C ALA A 346 13.37 -3.02 -1.55
N SER A 347 14.01 -4.19 -1.61
CA SER A 347 14.20 -4.97 -2.83
C SER A 347 12.90 -5.55 -3.37
N GLY A 348 12.05 -6.10 -2.49
CA GLY A 348 10.73 -6.62 -2.86
C GLY A 348 9.81 -5.54 -3.42
N ILE A 349 9.80 -4.34 -2.85
CA ILE A 349 8.93 -3.24 -3.32
C ILE A 349 9.55 -2.35 -4.41
N ASN A 350 10.74 -2.71 -4.91
CA ASN A 350 11.46 -1.95 -5.94
C ASN A 350 11.83 -0.50 -5.55
N HIS A 351 12.43 -0.29 -4.37
CA HIS A 351 12.83 1.03 -3.85
C HIS A 351 14.35 1.25 -4.00
N PRO A 352 14.86 1.80 -5.13
CA PRO A 352 16.29 1.78 -5.45
C PRO A 352 17.11 2.72 -4.57
N TRP A 353 16.56 3.89 -4.21
CA TRP A 353 17.25 4.84 -3.34
C TRP A 353 17.59 4.23 -1.98
N LEU A 354 16.65 3.52 -1.36
CA LEU A 354 16.90 2.91 -0.05
C LEU A 354 17.88 1.73 -0.15
N ILE A 355 17.80 0.94 -1.21
CA ILE A 355 18.78 -0.12 -1.49
C ILE A 355 20.18 0.49 -1.60
N GLU A 356 20.34 1.53 -2.40
CA GLU A 356 21.61 2.27 -2.55
C GLU A 356 22.09 2.82 -1.21
N PHE A 357 21.22 3.51 -0.47
CA PHE A 357 21.54 4.05 0.85
C PHE A 357 22.00 2.95 1.82
N LEU A 358 21.28 1.84 1.96
CA LEU A 358 21.63 0.76 2.88
C LEU A 358 22.97 0.10 2.49
N LEU A 359 23.19 -0.13 1.21
CA LEU A 359 24.42 -0.72 0.71
C LEU A 359 25.63 0.21 0.89
N ASP A 360 25.44 1.52 0.70
CA ASP A 360 26.48 2.54 0.95
C ASP A 360 26.87 2.61 2.45
N HIS A 361 25.95 2.22 3.34
CA HIS A 361 26.19 2.12 4.79
C HIS A 361 26.66 0.72 5.24
N GLY A 362 27.11 -0.12 4.31
CA GLY A 362 27.80 -1.38 4.61
C GLY A 362 26.88 -2.57 4.89
N VAL A 363 25.58 -2.50 4.56
CA VAL A 363 24.70 -3.67 4.62
C VAL A 363 25.16 -4.71 3.60
N ASN A 364 25.33 -5.96 4.04
CA ASN A 364 25.74 -7.04 3.16
C ASN A 364 24.62 -7.40 2.17
N VAL A 365 24.91 -7.24 0.88
CA VAL A 365 23.98 -7.50 -0.23
C VAL A 365 23.54 -8.97 -0.34
N ASN A 366 24.37 -9.91 0.13
CA ASN A 366 24.16 -11.35 0.05
C ASN A 366 23.63 -11.95 1.37
N SER A 367 23.18 -11.12 2.29
CA SER A 367 22.63 -11.61 3.55
C SER A 367 21.38 -12.46 3.35
N VAL A 368 21.37 -13.61 4.02
CA VAL A 368 20.21 -14.50 4.10
C VAL A 368 19.40 -14.12 5.34
N ILE A 369 18.15 -13.72 5.13
CA ILE A 369 17.19 -13.40 6.18
C ILE A 369 16.14 -14.49 6.33
N LEU A 370 15.56 -14.63 7.52
CA LEU A 370 14.44 -15.54 7.76
C LEU A 370 13.11 -14.79 7.64
N VAL A 371 12.31 -15.17 6.64
CA VAL A 371 11.00 -14.62 6.35
C VAL A 371 9.92 -15.57 6.86
N GLY A 372 9.18 -15.17 7.90
CA GLY A 372 7.90 -15.82 8.24
C GLY A 372 7.89 -16.83 9.40
N ARG A 373 8.05 -16.37 10.65
CA ARG A 373 7.72 -17.16 11.85
C ARG A 373 6.21 -17.40 12.09
N ASN A 374 5.32 -16.92 11.22
CA ASN A 374 3.86 -16.96 11.43
C ASN A 374 3.10 -18.00 10.55
N TYR A 375 3.81 -18.80 9.76
CA TYR A 375 3.26 -20.07 9.27
C TYR A 375 3.42 -21.13 10.39
N PRO A 376 2.61 -22.22 10.41
CA PRO A 376 2.78 -23.27 11.41
C PRO A 376 4.26 -23.68 11.57
N PRO A 377 4.72 -24.03 12.79
CA PRO A 377 6.13 -24.15 13.20
C PRO A 377 7.01 -25.14 12.41
N SER A 378 6.49 -25.73 11.34
CA SER A 378 7.21 -26.53 10.36
C SER A 378 8.00 -25.66 9.37
N TYR A 379 9.09 -25.02 9.82
CA TYR A 379 10.22 -24.49 9.02
C TYR A 379 10.16 -23.01 8.53
N PRO A 380 11.16 -22.16 8.87
CA PRO A 380 11.27 -20.78 8.37
C PRO A 380 11.66 -20.74 6.88
N LYS A 381 11.19 -19.73 6.13
CA LYS A 381 11.69 -19.47 4.75
C LYS A 381 12.93 -18.60 4.83
N GLU A 382 14.02 -19.02 4.22
CA GLU A 382 15.17 -18.15 3.97
C GLU A 382 14.90 -17.24 2.76
N ALA A 383 15.47 -16.04 2.72
CA ALA A 383 15.43 -15.15 1.56
C ALA A 383 16.70 -14.29 1.47
N THR A 384 17.12 -13.95 0.26
CA THR A 384 18.08 -12.86 0.00
C THR A 384 17.36 -11.68 -0.63
N ALA A 385 17.96 -10.50 -0.58
CA ALA A 385 17.43 -9.30 -1.23
C ALA A 385 17.13 -9.53 -2.73
N LEU A 386 18.04 -10.22 -3.43
CA LEU A 386 17.87 -10.53 -4.85
C LEU A 386 16.75 -11.53 -5.11
N VAL A 387 16.55 -12.51 -4.24
CA VAL A 387 15.45 -13.48 -4.37
C VAL A 387 14.10 -12.79 -4.16
N LEU A 388 13.96 -11.89 -3.19
CA LEU A 388 12.73 -11.13 -3.01
C LEU A 388 12.46 -10.17 -4.18
N ALA A 389 13.49 -9.49 -4.70
CA ALA A 389 13.33 -8.68 -5.91
C ALA A 389 12.83 -9.52 -7.09
N ALA A 390 13.34 -10.75 -7.24
CA ALA A 390 12.90 -11.67 -8.28
C ALA A 390 11.50 -12.26 -8.05
N GLU A 391 11.11 -12.49 -6.80
CA GLU A 391 9.77 -12.93 -6.43
C GLU A 391 8.72 -11.86 -6.74
N SER A 392 9.04 -10.58 -6.54
CA SER A 392 8.13 -9.45 -6.79
C SER A 392 8.25 -8.83 -8.19
N GLY A 393 9.23 -9.24 -9.01
CA GLY A 393 9.44 -8.70 -10.35
C GLY A 393 10.11 -7.32 -10.38
N SER A 394 10.76 -6.94 -9.29
CA SER A 394 11.41 -5.64 -9.03
C SER A 394 12.71 -5.50 -9.83
N PHE A 395 12.57 -5.21 -11.13
CA PHE A 395 13.68 -5.23 -12.08
C PHE A 395 14.81 -4.24 -11.71
N GLU A 396 14.46 -3.02 -11.30
CA GLU A 396 15.48 -2.01 -11.00
C GLU A 396 16.20 -2.28 -9.69
N ALA A 397 15.50 -2.80 -8.68
CA ALA A 397 16.12 -3.34 -7.48
C ALA A 397 17.08 -4.49 -7.80
N ALA A 398 16.65 -5.48 -8.60
CA ALA A 398 17.51 -6.61 -8.98
C ALA A 398 18.77 -6.16 -9.74
N LYS A 399 18.63 -5.19 -10.65
CA LYS A 399 19.75 -4.60 -11.38
C LYS A 399 20.73 -3.88 -10.45
N LEU A 400 20.21 -3.08 -9.53
CA LEU A 400 21.02 -2.37 -8.55
C LEU A 400 21.77 -3.34 -7.62
N LEU A 401 21.07 -4.32 -7.04
CA LEU A 401 21.66 -5.34 -6.19
C LEU A 401 22.79 -6.09 -6.91
N PHE A 402 22.57 -6.51 -8.16
CA PHE A 402 23.61 -7.15 -8.97
C PHE A 402 24.84 -6.26 -9.16
N ASN A 403 24.64 -4.99 -9.55
CA ASN A 403 25.74 -4.03 -9.71
C ASN A 403 26.52 -3.78 -8.41
N ARG A 404 25.89 -4.03 -7.26
CA ARG A 404 26.49 -3.91 -5.93
C ARG A 404 27.04 -5.24 -5.38
N GLY A 405 27.15 -6.27 -6.23
CA GLY A 405 27.80 -7.54 -5.89
C GLY A 405 26.87 -8.63 -5.37
N ALA A 406 25.56 -8.54 -5.61
CA ALA A 406 24.64 -9.64 -5.30
C ALA A 406 24.99 -10.89 -6.12
N ASN A 407 25.11 -12.04 -5.45
CA ASN A 407 25.37 -13.30 -6.13
C ASN A 407 24.09 -13.83 -6.77
N VAL A 408 24.06 -13.79 -8.10
CA VAL A 408 22.92 -14.23 -8.92
C VAL A 408 22.56 -15.71 -8.73
N ASN A 409 23.51 -16.51 -8.24
CA ASN A 409 23.38 -17.95 -8.05
C ASN A 409 23.21 -18.37 -6.58
N ASP A 410 23.07 -17.42 -5.65
CA ASP A 410 22.76 -17.78 -4.25
C ASP A 410 21.46 -18.58 -4.17
N THR A 411 21.50 -19.58 -3.30
CA THR A 411 20.38 -20.47 -3.05
C THR A 411 19.90 -20.29 -1.62
N ILE A 412 18.60 -20.04 -1.48
CA ILE A 412 17.92 -20.09 -0.20
C ILE A 412 17.21 -21.44 -0.07
N SER A 413 17.08 -21.94 1.16
CA SER A 413 16.29 -23.14 1.43
C SER A 413 14.81 -22.76 1.58
N ASN A 414 13.96 -23.33 0.73
CA ASN A 414 12.51 -23.22 0.86
C ASN A 414 11.91 -24.63 0.83
N TYR A 415 11.45 -25.12 1.99
CA TYR A 415 10.96 -26.50 2.17
C TYR A 415 11.98 -27.58 1.74
N GLY A 416 13.27 -27.30 1.89
CA GLY A 416 14.36 -28.20 1.48
C GLY A 416 14.69 -28.17 -0.01
N ASP A 417 13.95 -27.40 -0.82
CA ASP A 417 14.29 -27.16 -2.22
C ASP A 417 15.14 -25.90 -2.35
N PRO A 418 16.31 -25.96 -3.03
CA PRO A 418 17.07 -24.76 -3.35
C PRO A 418 16.24 -23.86 -4.28
N VAL A 419 16.16 -22.58 -3.91
CA VAL A 419 15.51 -21.54 -4.70
C VAL A 419 16.54 -20.47 -5.05
N THR A 420 16.63 -20.17 -6.34
CA THR A 420 17.44 -19.08 -6.91
C THR A 420 16.53 -17.93 -7.35
N ALA A 421 17.11 -16.74 -7.53
CA ALA A 421 16.40 -15.59 -8.08
C ALA A 421 15.80 -15.90 -9.47
N LEU A 422 16.54 -16.62 -10.33
CA LEU A 422 16.05 -17.03 -11.65
C LEU A 422 14.79 -17.90 -11.56
N LYS A 423 14.75 -18.84 -10.61
CA LYS A 423 13.59 -19.71 -10.40
C LYS A 423 12.36 -18.89 -9.98
N MET A 424 12.50 -17.92 -9.08
CA MET A 424 11.40 -17.04 -8.68
C MET A 424 10.89 -16.17 -9.83
N ALA A 425 11.80 -15.53 -10.58
CA ALA A 425 11.45 -14.70 -11.72
C ALA A 425 10.65 -15.47 -12.79
N LEU A 426 11.02 -16.73 -13.05
CA LEU A 426 10.30 -17.58 -14.00
C LEU A 426 8.94 -18.04 -13.46
N LEU A 427 8.87 -18.47 -12.20
CA LEU A 427 7.62 -18.92 -11.56
C LEU A 427 6.54 -17.84 -11.56
N ASN A 428 6.93 -16.60 -11.30
CA ASN A 428 6.01 -15.46 -11.25
C ASN A 428 5.83 -14.75 -12.59
N GLY A 429 6.43 -15.28 -13.67
CA GLY A 429 6.17 -14.79 -15.03
C GLY A 429 6.84 -13.45 -15.36
N TYR A 430 8.07 -13.22 -14.88
CA TYR A 430 8.85 -12.00 -15.15
C TYR A 430 9.99 -12.26 -16.17
N PRO A 431 9.69 -12.41 -17.48
CA PRO A 431 10.67 -12.81 -18.50
C PRO A 431 11.79 -11.78 -18.70
N ARG A 432 11.49 -10.48 -18.55
CA ARG A 432 12.52 -9.42 -18.64
C ARG A 432 13.57 -9.57 -17.54
N LEU A 433 13.11 -9.82 -16.31
CA LEU A 433 14.01 -10.05 -15.17
C LEU A 433 14.76 -11.38 -15.30
N ALA A 434 14.08 -12.44 -15.75
CA ALA A 434 14.73 -13.73 -16.02
C ALA A 434 15.84 -13.61 -17.08
N ARG A 435 15.62 -12.89 -18.19
CA ARG A 435 16.69 -12.61 -19.19
C ARG A 435 17.87 -11.91 -18.55
N PHE A 436 17.62 -10.82 -17.81
CA PHE A 436 18.67 -10.07 -17.13
C PHE A 436 19.49 -10.96 -16.19
N LEU A 437 18.84 -11.80 -15.37
CA LEU A 437 19.55 -12.72 -14.47
C LEU A 437 20.44 -13.70 -15.25
N ILE A 438 19.95 -14.26 -16.37
CA ILE A 438 20.72 -15.22 -17.18
C ILE A 438 21.91 -14.55 -17.90
N GLU A 439 21.69 -13.38 -18.51
CA GLU A 439 22.74 -12.59 -19.15
C GLU A 439 23.86 -12.22 -18.18
N ASN A 440 23.52 -12.11 -16.89
CA ASN A 440 24.45 -11.80 -15.80
C ASN A 440 24.92 -13.05 -15.02
N GLY A 441 24.82 -14.25 -15.62
CA GLY A 441 25.49 -15.45 -15.13
C GLY A 441 24.64 -16.40 -14.29
N ALA A 442 23.30 -16.23 -14.24
CA ALA A 442 22.42 -17.19 -13.57
C ALA A 442 22.50 -18.58 -14.21
N HIS A 443 22.65 -19.60 -13.39
CA HIS A 443 22.78 -20.99 -13.83
C HIS A 443 21.43 -21.56 -14.28
N VAL A 444 21.17 -21.52 -15.58
CA VAL A 444 19.95 -22.05 -16.22
C VAL A 444 19.75 -23.55 -15.97
N ASN A 445 20.82 -24.31 -15.70
CA ASN A 445 20.75 -25.76 -15.51
C ASN A 445 20.73 -26.18 -14.02
N PHE A 446 20.66 -25.23 -13.09
CA PHE A 446 20.69 -25.46 -11.64
C PHE A 446 19.38 -25.03 -10.97
N PRO A 447 18.87 -25.72 -9.93
CA PRO A 447 19.42 -26.94 -9.30
C PRO A 447 19.15 -28.23 -10.11
N LYS A 448 19.94 -29.29 -9.87
CA LYS A 448 19.79 -30.57 -10.59
C LYS A 448 18.56 -31.36 -10.10
N GLY A 449 18.07 -32.30 -10.91
CA GLY A 449 16.98 -33.21 -10.54
C GLY A 449 15.60 -32.58 -10.70
N LYS A 450 14.65 -32.93 -9.83
CA LYS A 450 13.23 -32.49 -9.92
C LYS A 450 13.03 -30.98 -9.76
N ASN A 451 14.07 -30.26 -9.35
CA ASN A 451 14.06 -28.82 -9.07
C ASN A 451 14.67 -27.98 -10.18
N GLN A 452 14.92 -28.57 -11.35
CA GLN A 452 15.57 -27.86 -12.44
C GLN A 452 14.70 -26.75 -13.04
N VAL A 453 15.34 -25.64 -13.43
CA VAL A 453 14.70 -24.45 -14.01
C VAL A 453 13.79 -24.79 -15.20
N LEU A 454 14.23 -25.67 -16.11
CA LEU A 454 13.43 -26.06 -17.28
C LEU A 454 12.14 -26.79 -16.88
N LEU A 455 12.16 -27.64 -15.85
CA LEU A 455 10.94 -28.30 -15.35
C LEU A 455 9.91 -27.27 -14.87
N TYR A 456 10.35 -26.22 -14.18
CA TYR A 456 9.46 -25.14 -13.74
C TYR A 456 8.98 -24.28 -14.90
N ALA A 457 9.86 -23.90 -15.81
CA ALA A 457 9.51 -23.11 -17.00
C ALA A 457 8.40 -23.77 -17.83
N VAL A 458 8.45 -25.10 -17.98
CA VAL A 458 7.40 -25.89 -18.64
C VAL A 458 6.07 -25.81 -17.87
N ARG A 459 6.09 -25.92 -16.53
CA ARG A 459 4.87 -25.77 -15.71
C ARG A 459 4.24 -24.39 -15.84
N VAL A 460 5.06 -23.34 -15.94
CA VAL A 460 4.62 -21.96 -16.12
C VAL A 460 3.99 -21.80 -17.50
N GLY A 461 4.71 -22.07 -18.59
CA GLY A 461 4.14 -21.96 -19.94
C GLY A 461 5.16 -21.75 -21.06
N HIS A 462 4.62 -21.50 -22.26
CA HIS A 462 5.38 -21.47 -23.51
C HIS A 462 6.50 -20.43 -23.48
N SER A 463 6.19 -19.18 -23.13
CA SER A 463 7.16 -18.08 -23.14
C SER A 463 8.34 -18.32 -22.19
N ALA A 464 8.08 -18.85 -20.98
CA ALA A 464 9.14 -19.19 -20.03
C ALA A 464 9.99 -20.37 -20.52
N THR A 465 9.34 -21.39 -21.10
CA THR A 465 10.03 -22.57 -21.66
C THR A 465 10.94 -22.16 -22.80
N LYS A 466 10.42 -21.41 -23.78
CA LYS A 466 11.18 -20.90 -24.91
C LYS A 466 12.37 -20.06 -24.46
N LEU A 467 12.16 -19.13 -23.52
CA LEU A 467 13.23 -18.33 -22.94
C LEU A 467 14.35 -19.20 -22.32
N VAL A 468 14.00 -20.18 -21.50
CA VAL A 468 14.98 -21.04 -20.84
C VAL A 468 15.74 -21.92 -21.84
N LEU A 469 15.09 -22.37 -22.91
CA LEU A 469 15.74 -23.10 -24.01
C LEU A 469 16.68 -22.18 -24.81
N GLU A 470 16.23 -21.00 -25.24
CA GLU A 470 17.02 -20.00 -25.96
C GLU A 470 18.30 -19.62 -25.20
N MET A 471 18.22 -19.58 -23.87
CA MET A 471 19.29 -19.11 -23.00
C MET A 471 20.20 -20.24 -22.46
N GLY A 472 20.14 -21.45 -23.05
CA GLY A 472 21.16 -22.48 -22.82
C GLY A 472 20.77 -23.62 -21.87
N ALA A 473 19.49 -23.99 -21.80
CA ALA A 473 19.10 -25.24 -21.15
C ALA A 473 19.75 -26.45 -21.85
N SER A 474 20.53 -27.23 -21.11
CA SER A 474 21.31 -28.34 -21.67
C SER A 474 20.43 -29.48 -22.19
N GLU A 475 20.97 -30.28 -23.10
CA GLU A 475 20.27 -31.46 -23.64
C GLU A 475 19.83 -32.42 -22.52
N ASP A 476 20.65 -32.62 -21.49
CA ASP A 476 20.29 -33.41 -20.30
C ASP A 476 19.07 -32.86 -19.57
N SER A 477 18.97 -31.54 -19.49
CA SER A 477 17.84 -30.85 -18.86
C SER A 477 16.56 -31.06 -19.67
N GLN A 478 16.68 -30.96 -21.00
CA GLN A 478 15.58 -31.21 -21.92
C GLN A 478 15.08 -32.66 -21.82
N ARG A 479 16.02 -33.61 -21.76
CA ARG A 479 15.72 -35.05 -21.57
C ARG A 479 15.05 -35.33 -20.23
N LEU A 480 15.56 -34.75 -19.15
CA LEU A 480 14.96 -34.89 -17.81
C LEU A 480 13.53 -34.34 -17.79
N ALA A 481 13.30 -33.18 -18.40
CA ALA A 481 11.98 -32.60 -18.51
C ALA A 481 11.04 -33.49 -19.34
N ALA A 482 11.47 -33.93 -20.53
CA ALA A 482 10.69 -34.81 -21.39
C ALA A 482 10.28 -36.11 -20.67
N ARG A 483 11.23 -36.78 -20.00
CA ARG A 483 10.97 -38.00 -19.20
C ARG A 483 10.00 -37.74 -18.06
N TYR A 484 10.16 -36.63 -17.33
CA TYR A 484 9.29 -36.28 -16.21
C TYR A 484 7.84 -36.07 -16.65
N PHE A 485 7.60 -35.24 -17.67
CA PHE A 485 6.26 -34.95 -18.17
C PHE A 485 5.62 -36.17 -18.87
N SER A 486 6.42 -36.95 -19.61
CA SER A 486 5.97 -38.22 -20.22
C SER A 486 5.49 -39.22 -19.16
N ALA A 487 6.32 -39.51 -18.14
CA ALA A 487 5.95 -40.44 -17.07
C ALA A 487 4.66 -39.99 -16.34
N ARG A 488 4.52 -38.69 -16.05
CA ARG A 488 3.35 -38.15 -15.36
C ARG A 488 2.09 -38.06 -16.23
N SER A 489 2.23 -37.98 -17.56
CA SER A 489 1.08 -38.08 -18.46
C SER A 489 0.53 -39.51 -18.58
N ARG A 490 1.36 -40.53 -18.35
CA ARG A 490 0.98 -41.95 -18.35
C ARG A 490 0.34 -42.39 -17.03
N ASP A 491 0.70 -41.71 -15.95
CA ASP A 491 0.17 -41.96 -14.61
C ASP A 491 -1.32 -41.55 -14.52
N LYS A 492 -2.21 -42.54 -14.62
CA LYS A 492 -3.66 -42.39 -14.42
C LYS A 492 -4.06 -42.50 -12.95
N SER A 493 -3.12 -42.76 -12.05
CA SER A 493 -3.38 -42.86 -10.60
C SER A 493 -3.35 -41.46 -9.98
N GLY A 494 -4.51 -40.83 -9.85
CA GLY A 494 -4.60 -39.51 -9.23
C GLY A 494 -5.87 -38.74 -9.54
N ILE A 495 -5.80 -37.44 -9.28
CA ILE A 495 -6.89 -36.49 -9.49
C ILE A 495 -7.27 -36.46 -10.98
N PRO A 496 -8.57 -36.52 -11.34
CA PRO A 496 -9.03 -36.36 -12.72
C PRO A 496 -8.44 -35.12 -13.40
N GLY A 497 -8.02 -35.24 -14.66
CA GLY A 497 -7.39 -34.15 -15.44
C GLY A 497 -5.89 -33.96 -15.20
N ARG A 498 -5.28 -34.62 -14.21
CA ARG A 498 -3.84 -34.50 -13.93
C ARG A 498 -2.98 -35.03 -15.07
N SER A 499 -3.31 -36.18 -15.64
CA SER A 499 -2.57 -36.78 -16.77
C SER A 499 -2.66 -35.93 -18.03
N GLU A 500 -3.83 -35.32 -18.27
CA GLU A 500 -4.07 -34.40 -19.39
C GLU A 500 -3.21 -33.14 -19.26
N TYR A 501 -3.15 -32.53 -18.08
CA TYR A 501 -2.24 -31.41 -17.81
C TYR A 501 -0.78 -31.72 -18.15
N PHE A 502 -0.26 -32.88 -17.71
CA PHE A 502 1.13 -33.26 -18.02
C PHE A 502 1.34 -33.56 -19.50
N SER A 503 0.33 -34.10 -20.19
CA SER A 503 0.35 -34.34 -21.64
C SER A 503 0.42 -33.03 -22.43
N GLU A 504 -0.37 -32.03 -22.05
CA GLU A 504 -0.30 -30.69 -22.65
C GLU A 504 1.06 -30.04 -22.43
N LYS A 505 1.62 -30.14 -21.22
CA LYS A 505 2.95 -29.63 -20.90
C LYS A 505 4.06 -30.32 -21.70
N LEU A 506 3.93 -31.63 -21.94
CA LEU A 506 4.87 -32.37 -22.79
C LEU A 506 4.81 -31.90 -24.25
N LYS A 507 3.61 -31.74 -24.82
CA LYS A 507 3.41 -31.22 -26.18
C LYS A 507 3.96 -29.80 -26.34
N MET A 508 3.78 -28.96 -25.32
CA MET A 508 4.33 -27.61 -25.32
C MET A 508 5.86 -27.62 -25.29
N LEU A 509 6.47 -28.47 -24.45
CA LEU A 509 7.93 -28.66 -24.43
C LEU A 509 8.44 -29.14 -25.79
N ASP A 510 7.75 -30.10 -26.42
CA ASP A 510 8.05 -30.61 -27.75
C ASP A 510 8.11 -29.50 -28.80
N ALA A 511 7.05 -28.68 -28.85
CA ALA A 511 6.98 -27.53 -29.75
C ALA A 511 8.11 -26.53 -29.49
N CYS A 512 8.37 -26.18 -28.22
CA CYS A 512 9.42 -25.23 -27.86
C CYS A 512 10.83 -25.73 -28.24
N ILE A 513 11.12 -27.03 -28.10
CA ILE A 513 12.40 -27.61 -28.53
C ILE A 513 12.54 -27.52 -30.06
N GLY A 514 11.46 -27.83 -30.80
CA GLY A 514 11.44 -27.69 -32.26
C GLY A 514 11.65 -26.25 -32.72
N GLU A 515 11.01 -25.28 -32.07
CA GLU A 515 11.14 -23.86 -32.39
C GLU A 515 12.57 -23.33 -32.15
N VAL A 516 13.24 -23.78 -31.07
CA VAL A 516 14.54 -23.21 -30.65
C VAL A 516 15.72 -23.95 -31.28
N PHE A 517 15.66 -25.28 -31.38
CA PHE A 517 16.79 -26.13 -31.81
C PHE A 517 16.54 -26.86 -33.13
N GLY A 518 15.34 -26.75 -33.72
CA GLY A 518 14.96 -27.41 -34.96
C GLY A 518 14.42 -28.85 -34.78
N GLU A 519 13.88 -29.39 -35.87
CA GLU A 519 13.17 -30.68 -35.90
C GLU A 519 14.07 -31.89 -35.57
N ASP A 520 15.36 -31.83 -35.89
CA ASP A 520 16.30 -32.93 -35.63
C ASP A 520 16.56 -33.11 -34.13
N ALA A 521 16.80 -32.01 -33.41
CA ALA A 521 17.00 -32.01 -31.96
C ALA A 521 15.73 -32.43 -31.23
N ARG A 522 14.58 -31.90 -31.65
CA ARG A 522 13.26 -32.31 -31.18
C ARG A 522 13.04 -33.81 -31.34
N SER A 523 13.26 -34.33 -32.54
CA SER A 523 13.07 -35.75 -32.87
C SER A 523 14.03 -36.66 -32.09
N LYS A 524 15.26 -36.22 -31.85
CA LYS A 524 16.26 -36.95 -31.05
C LYS A 524 15.79 -37.07 -29.59
N ILE A 525 15.48 -35.95 -28.95
CA ILE A 525 15.12 -35.91 -27.53
C ILE A 525 13.81 -36.67 -27.27
N MET A 526 12.79 -36.46 -28.11
CA MET A 526 11.50 -37.11 -27.93
C MET A 526 11.57 -38.63 -28.17
N ARG A 527 12.30 -39.09 -29.19
CA ARG A 527 12.49 -40.55 -29.40
C ARG A 527 13.17 -41.22 -28.22
N GLU A 528 14.21 -40.60 -27.66
CA GLU A 528 15.00 -41.18 -26.57
C GLU A 528 14.33 -41.07 -25.17
N CYS A 529 13.29 -40.26 -25.03
CA CYS A 529 12.62 -40.01 -23.75
C CYS A 529 11.17 -40.47 -23.68
N ILE A 530 10.53 -40.69 -24.84
CA ILE A 530 9.13 -41.13 -24.96
C ILE A 530 9.05 -42.60 -25.43
N SER A 531 10.16 -43.24 -25.82
CA SER A 531 10.17 -44.66 -26.18
C SER A 531 9.56 -45.53 -25.08
N ASP A 532 8.67 -46.44 -25.49
CA ASP A 532 7.94 -47.36 -24.63
C ASP A 532 8.89 -48.37 -23.95
N GLU A 533 9.13 -48.16 -22.66
CA GLU A 533 9.14 -49.27 -21.69
C GLU A 533 7.79 -49.30 -20.99
#